data_AF-A0A3L6PQE9-F1
#
_entry.id   AF-A0A3L6PQE9-F1
#
_cell.length_a   1.000
_cell.length_b   1.000
_cell.length_c   1.000
_cell.angle_alpha   90.00
_cell.angle_beta   90.00
_cell.angle_gamma   90.00
#
_symmetry.space_group_name_H-M   'P 1'
#
loop_
_entity.id
_entity.type
_entity.pdbx_description
1 polymer ?
#
loop_
_entity_poly.entity_id
_entity_poly.type
_entity_poly.pdbx_seq_one_letter_code
_entity_poly.pdbx_strand_id
1 'polypeptide(L)'
;MSGDDGTRSPERQWATGGPSAMRSALSAASRPYDALCRRLCRELGAVVVSVDYRLAPRQRFPAAYDDGVAALRYLGASSAVPAADLSSCFLAGDSAGGNIAHHVAQRWAALRVAGVILVQPFFGGEERTGAEVALDKACRSLSIAAADYYWREFLPEGATRDHAAAHVCAEDAEVAESFPPVMVMISGFDLLKDWQARYVEALRGKGKPVKVVEYPDAIHSFHVFPEIADTGELLEEVFIEFT
;
A
#
# COMPACT_ATOMS: atom_id res chain seq x y z
N MET A 1 12.33 7.76 -53.19
CA MET A 1 11.43 8.45 -52.25
C MET A 1 10.57 7.38 -51.60
N SER A 2 11.06 6.80 -50.52
CA SER A 2 10.37 5.78 -49.72
C SER A 2 9.73 6.51 -48.53
N GLY A 3 8.40 6.40 -48.43
CA GLY A 3 7.64 6.93 -47.31
C GLY A 3 7.91 6.12 -46.05
N ASP A 4 8.26 6.84 -44.98
CA ASP A 4 8.39 6.33 -43.63
C ASP A 4 7.03 6.53 -42.94
N ASP A 5 6.30 5.43 -42.75
CA ASP A 5 5.07 5.37 -41.97
C ASP A 5 5.45 5.37 -40.49
N GLY A 6 5.46 6.57 -39.92
CA GLY A 6 5.70 6.84 -38.50
C GLY A 6 4.60 6.26 -37.63
N THR A 7 4.69 4.95 -37.39
CA THR A 7 3.99 4.28 -36.30
C THR A 7 4.61 4.72 -34.97
N ARG A 8 4.04 5.78 -34.36
CA ARG A 8 4.31 6.14 -32.96
C ARG A 8 3.90 4.96 -32.08
N SER A 9 4.89 4.32 -31.44
CA SER A 9 4.65 3.42 -30.32
C SER A 9 4.07 4.23 -29.15
N PRO A 10 3.08 3.69 -28.41
CA PRO A 10 2.54 4.39 -27.25
C PRO A 10 3.60 4.36 -26.12
N GLU A 11 4.16 5.53 -25.86
CA GLU A 11 4.99 5.84 -24.70
C GLU A 11 4.20 5.54 -23.42
N ARG A 12 4.62 4.53 -22.64
CA ARG A 12 4.04 4.20 -21.32
C ARG A 12 4.96 4.76 -20.23
N GLN A 13 4.43 5.55 -19.30
CA GLN A 13 5.22 6.34 -18.34
C GLN A 13 4.51 6.59 -16.99
N TRP A 14 4.39 5.70 -15.98
CA TRP A 14 3.62 6.08 -14.75
C TRP A 14 4.23 5.69 -13.40
N ALA A 15 4.12 6.58 -12.40
CA ALA A 15 4.76 6.62 -11.07
C ALA A 15 4.07 5.76 -9.96
N THR A 16 4.82 4.92 -9.22
CA THR A 16 4.32 4.14 -8.05
C THR A 16 4.86 4.62 -6.69
N GLY A 17 4.16 4.32 -5.59
CA GLY A 17 4.54 4.64 -4.20
C GLY A 17 5.58 3.68 -3.57
N GLY A 18 6.14 4.12 -2.44
CA GLY A 18 7.05 3.38 -1.54
C GLY A 18 6.66 3.60 -0.05
N PRO A 19 7.29 2.93 0.94
CA PRO A 19 6.56 2.23 2.01
C PRO A 19 6.86 2.60 3.47
N SER A 20 5.81 2.34 4.29
CA SER A 20 5.55 2.52 5.75
C SER A 20 5.90 3.81 6.56
N ALA A 21 4.90 4.46 7.20
CA ALA A 21 5.06 5.58 8.15
C ALA A 21 4.83 5.24 9.63
N MET A 22 4.90 3.97 9.94
CA MET A 22 4.69 3.45 11.27
C MET A 22 5.78 2.43 11.47
N ARG A 23 6.94 2.92 11.96
CA ARG A 23 8.23 2.22 12.05
C ARG A 23 8.21 0.82 11.39
N SER A 24 8.20 0.77 10.06
CA SER A 24 8.65 -0.44 9.40
C SER A 24 10.10 -0.66 9.80
N ALA A 25 10.54 -1.92 9.78
CA ALA A 25 11.96 -2.24 9.89
C ALA A 25 12.81 -1.53 8.81
N LEU A 26 12.18 -0.97 7.76
CA LEU A 26 12.81 -0.39 6.58
C LEU A 26 12.06 0.88 6.09
N SER A 27 12.77 1.99 5.93
CA SER A 27 12.25 3.27 5.35
C SER A 27 12.16 3.21 3.82
N ALA A 28 11.37 4.10 3.22
CA ALA A 28 11.33 4.37 1.78
C ALA A 28 12.70 4.60 1.12
N ALA A 29 13.70 5.07 1.86
CA ALA A 29 15.07 5.26 1.39
C ALA A 29 16.00 4.06 1.68
N SER A 30 15.48 2.95 2.23
CA SER A 30 16.29 1.78 2.57
C SER A 30 16.66 0.96 1.33
N ARG A 31 17.81 0.25 1.40
CA ARG A 31 18.32 -0.56 0.29
C ARG A 31 17.33 -1.62 -0.23
N PRO A 32 16.61 -2.37 0.61
CA PRO A 32 15.67 -3.37 0.10
C PRO A 32 14.53 -2.75 -0.70
N TYR A 33 13.99 -1.60 -0.25
CA TYR A 33 12.92 -0.92 -0.99
C TYR A 33 13.42 -0.18 -2.22
N ASP A 34 14.62 0.40 -2.22
CA ASP A 34 15.24 0.91 -3.45
C ASP A 34 15.43 -0.22 -4.48
N ALA A 35 15.88 -1.40 -4.05
CA ALA A 35 15.99 -2.58 -4.92
C ALA A 35 14.63 -3.03 -5.47
N LEU A 36 13.61 -3.10 -4.62
CA LEU A 36 12.23 -3.43 -5.03
C LEU A 36 11.68 -2.39 -6.03
N CYS A 37 11.84 -1.09 -5.74
CA CYS A 37 11.40 -0.02 -6.63
C CYS A 37 12.08 -0.09 -8.00
N ARG A 38 13.40 -0.32 -8.03
CA ARG A 38 14.14 -0.50 -9.29
C ARG A 38 13.68 -1.74 -10.07
N ARG A 39 13.36 -2.82 -9.36
CA ARG A 39 12.82 -4.03 -9.96
C ARG A 39 11.47 -3.76 -10.61
N LEU A 40 10.55 -3.11 -9.87
CA LEU A 40 9.25 -2.68 -10.38
C LEU A 40 9.39 -1.76 -11.59
N CYS A 41 10.28 -0.75 -11.55
CA CYS A 41 10.54 0.10 -12.72
C CYS A 41 10.87 -0.72 -13.97
N ARG A 42 11.78 -1.70 -13.82
CA ARG A 42 12.28 -2.51 -14.93
C ARG A 42 11.22 -3.47 -15.46
N GLU A 43 10.51 -4.15 -14.58
CA GLU A 43 9.57 -5.23 -14.93
C GLU A 43 8.24 -4.68 -15.42
N LEU A 44 7.75 -3.59 -14.82
CA LEU A 44 6.50 -2.94 -15.23
C LEU A 44 6.69 -1.94 -16.39
N GLY A 45 7.93 -1.52 -16.67
CA GLY A 45 8.18 -0.39 -17.57
C GLY A 45 7.57 0.91 -17.05
N ALA A 46 7.48 1.04 -15.73
CA ALA A 46 6.79 2.12 -15.03
C ALA A 46 7.80 3.06 -14.34
N VAL A 47 7.37 4.30 -14.09
CA VAL A 47 8.07 5.19 -13.16
C VAL A 47 7.74 4.73 -11.73
N VAL A 48 8.68 4.83 -10.80
CA VAL A 48 8.42 4.56 -9.38
C VAL A 48 8.86 5.78 -8.57
N VAL A 49 7.92 6.37 -7.85
CA VAL A 49 8.08 7.50 -6.92
C VAL A 49 7.90 7.00 -5.48
N SER A 50 8.98 6.50 -4.90
CA SER A 50 9.02 6.16 -3.48
C SER A 50 8.94 7.44 -2.63
N VAL A 51 7.94 7.54 -1.74
CA VAL A 51 7.68 8.75 -0.95
C VAL A 51 8.33 8.62 0.44
N ASP A 52 9.30 9.49 0.73
CA ASP A 52 9.91 9.60 2.06
C ASP A 52 9.12 10.58 2.94
N TYR A 53 7.97 10.13 3.46
CA TYR A 53 7.12 10.94 4.33
C TYR A 53 7.64 10.99 5.77
N ARG A 54 7.04 11.87 6.55
CA ARG A 54 7.30 12.03 7.98
C ARG A 54 6.89 10.79 8.78
N LEU A 55 7.74 10.43 9.75
CA LEU A 55 7.60 9.20 10.55
C LEU A 55 7.20 9.48 12.01
N ALA A 56 6.34 8.60 12.53
CA ALA A 56 6.09 8.48 13.95
C ALA A 56 7.33 7.97 14.72
N PRO A 57 7.52 8.38 16.00
CA PRO A 57 6.65 9.23 16.79
C PRO A 57 6.91 10.73 16.66
N ARG A 58 7.94 11.13 15.89
CA ARG A 58 8.27 12.56 15.70
C ARG A 58 7.13 13.33 15.06
N GLN A 59 6.42 12.66 14.16
CA GLN A 59 5.26 13.18 13.43
C GLN A 59 4.20 12.08 13.41
N ARG A 60 3.24 12.16 14.32
CA ARG A 60 2.13 11.20 14.46
C ARG A 60 1.11 11.37 13.34
N PHE A 61 0.06 10.55 13.34
CA PHE A 61 -1.13 10.78 12.53
C PHE A 61 -1.56 12.27 12.60
N PRO A 62 -1.94 12.90 11.47
CA PRO A 62 -2.07 12.34 10.12
C PRO A 62 -0.87 12.60 9.20
N ALA A 63 0.31 12.95 9.72
CA ALA A 63 1.41 13.53 8.93
C ALA A 63 1.79 12.74 7.67
N ALA A 64 1.89 11.41 7.78
CA ALA A 64 2.22 10.54 6.66
C ALA A 64 1.18 10.55 5.53
N TYR A 65 -0.09 10.63 5.91
CA TYR A 65 -1.20 10.69 4.94
C TYR A 65 -1.18 12.03 4.21
N ASP A 66 -0.91 13.12 4.95
CA ASP A 66 -0.79 14.45 4.37
C ASP A 66 0.38 14.53 3.37
N ASP A 67 1.51 13.89 3.68
CA ASP A 67 2.67 13.83 2.80
C ASP A 67 2.40 13.01 1.53
N GLY A 68 1.66 11.89 1.64
CA GLY A 68 1.22 11.12 0.48
C GLY A 68 0.28 11.92 -0.44
N VAL A 69 -0.68 12.66 0.12
CA VAL A 69 -1.54 13.56 -0.64
C VAL A 69 -0.73 14.70 -1.27
N ALA A 70 0.23 15.28 -0.54
CA ALA A 70 1.11 16.32 -1.06
C ALA A 70 1.98 15.82 -2.22
N ALA A 71 2.46 14.57 -2.16
CA ALA A 71 3.19 13.94 -3.25
C ALA A 71 2.33 13.82 -4.51
N LEU A 72 1.07 13.40 -4.40
CA LEU A 72 0.16 13.34 -5.55
C LEU A 72 -0.12 14.72 -6.15
N ARG A 73 -0.32 15.75 -5.30
CA ARG A 73 -0.47 17.14 -5.79
C ARG A 73 0.78 17.61 -6.54
N TYR A 74 1.96 17.30 -6.00
CA TYR A 74 3.22 17.65 -6.63
C TYR A 74 3.36 16.96 -7.99
N LEU A 75 3.07 15.65 -8.08
CA LEU A 75 3.13 14.91 -9.35
C LEU A 75 2.14 15.44 -10.38
N GLY A 76 0.91 15.77 -9.98
CA GLY A 76 -0.10 16.30 -10.90
C GLY A 76 0.16 17.74 -11.37
N ALA A 77 0.96 18.52 -10.63
CA ALA A 77 1.28 19.91 -10.97
C ALA A 77 2.68 20.09 -11.58
N SER A 78 3.56 19.10 -11.45
CA SER A 78 4.97 19.21 -11.81
C SER A 78 5.25 18.65 -13.19
N SER A 79 6.16 19.29 -13.92
CA SER A 79 6.79 18.75 -15.13
C SER A 79 8.06 17.93 -14.82
N ALA A 80 8.44 17.78 -13.55
CA ALA A 80 9.67 17.10 -13.14
C ALA A 80 9.64 15.59 -13.42
N VAL A 81 8.44 15.02 -13.49
CA VAL A 81 8.19 13.71 -14.09
C VAL A 81 7.49 14.02 -15.41
N PRO A 82 7.98 13.52 -16.58
CA PRO A 82 7.30 13.69 -17.86
C PRO A 82 5.82 13.39 -17.70
N ALA A 83 4.97 14.35 -18.10
CA ALA A 83 3.56 14.53 -17.73
C ALA A 83 2.87 13.26 -17.19
N ALA A 84 3.04 12.99 -15.89
CA ALA A 84 2.44 11.85 -15.22
C ALA A 84 0.90 11.99 -15.20
N ASP A 85 0.22 11.35 -16.14
CA ASP A 85 -1.22 11.08 -16.13
C ASP A 85 -1.58 10.29 -14.88
N LEU A 86 -2.06 11.03 -13.89
CA LEU A 86 -2.53 10.47 -12.63
C LEU A 86 -3.73 9.53 -12.84
N SER A 87 -4.47 9.65 -13.95
CA SER A 87 -5.59 8.73 -14.25
C SER A 87 -5.16 7.29 -14.49
N SER A 88 -3.89 7.08 -14.86
CA SER A 88 -3.20 5.79 -14.96
C SER A 88 -2.27 5.46 -13.78
N CYS A 89 -2.24 6.31 -12.74
CA CYS A 89 -1.39 6.10 -11.57
C CYS A 89 -2.04 5.09 -10.62
N PHE A 90 -1.22 4.18 -10.07
CA PHE A 90 -1.63 3.32 -8.96
C PHE A 90 -0.90 3.74 -7.68
N LEU A 91 -1.64 3.72 -6.58
CA LEU A 91 -1.03 3.83 -5.25
C LEU A 91 -0.66 2.43 -4.78
N ALA A 92 0.54 2.26 -4.24
CA ALA A 92 0.99 0.97 -3.75
C ALA A 92 1.68 1.13 -2.40
N GLY A 93 1.51 0.14 -1.53
CA GLY A 93 2.23 0.07 -0.27
C GLY A 93 2.02 -1.25 0.45
N ASP A 94 3.02 -1.65 1.23
CA ASP A 94 2.97 -2.85 2.04
C ASP A 94 2.84 -2.54 3.53
N SER A 95 2.16 -3.39 4.30
CA SER A 95 2.01 -3.24 5.75
C SER A 95 1.48 -1.83 6.10
N ALA A 96 2.21 -1.06 6.92
CA ALA A 96 1.87 0.34 7.20
C ALA A 96 1.85 1.24 5.95
N GLY A 97 2.63 0.93 4.91
CA GLY A 97 2.54 1.57 3.60
C GLY A 97 1.20 1.32 2.93
N GLY A 98 0.65 0.11 3.07
CA GLY A 98 -0.69 -0.22 2.59
C GLY A 98 -1.79 0.56 3.33
N ASN A 99 -1.63 0.71 4.65
CA ASN A 99 -2.50 1.59 5.44
C ASN A 99 -2.47 3.05 4.92
N ILE A 100 -1.28 3.59 4.65
CA ILE A 100 -1.13 4.93 4.10
C ILE A 100 -1.73 5.04 2.70
N ALA A 101 -1.46 4.08 1.82
CA ALA A 101 -2.00 4.06 0.45
C ALA A 101 -3.54 4.08 0.46
N HIS A 102 -4.16 3.30 1.35
CA HIS A 102 -5.61 3.36 1.59
C HIS A 102 -6.06 4.76 2.01
N HIS A 103 -5.46 5.35 3.06
CA HIS A 103 -5.88 6.65 3.58
C HIS A 103 -5.60 7.81 2.62
N VAL A 104 -4.53 7.72 1.82
CA VAL A 104 -4.26 8.68 0.74
C VAL A 104 -5.32 8.56 -0.35
N ALA A 105 -5.68 7.35 -0.78
CA ALA A 105 -6.74 7.14 -1.76
C ALA A 105 -8.10 7.68 -1.27
N GLN A 106 -8.42 7.44 0.01
CA GLN A 106 -9.65 7.92 0.65
C GLN A 106 -9.73 9.45 0.70
N ARG A 107 -8.59 10.13 0.85
CA ARG A 107 -8.48 11.60 0.93
C ARG A 107 -8.33 12.26 -0.44
N TRP A 108 -8.05 11.50 -1.49
CA TRP A 108 -7.76 12.03 -2.81
C TRP A 108 -9.02 12.19 -3.66
N ALA A 109 -9.48 13.44 -3.80
CA ALA A 109 -10.68 13.79 -4.56
C ALA A 109 -10.40 14.55 -5.87
N ALA A 110 -9.14 14.87 -6.19
CA ALA A 110 -8.81 15.81 -7.27
C ALA A 110 -8.83 15.18 -8.66
N LEU A 111 -8.20 14.01 -8.82
CA LEU A 111 -8.12 13.28 -10.09
C LEU A 111 -8.31 11.79 -9.83
N ARG A 112 -8.82 11.06 -10.82
CA ARG A 112 -8.89 9.60 -10.73
C ARG A 112 -7.47 9.04 -10.57
N VAL A 113 -7.32 8.03 -9.72
CA VAL A 113 -6.19 7.08 -9.76
C VAL A 113 -6.73 5.75 -10.30
N ALA A 114 -5.90 4.98 -11.00
CA ALA A 114 -6.31 3.74 -11.68
C ALA A 114 -6.69 2.64 -10.69
N GLY A 115 -5.93 2.51 -9.60
CA GLY A 115 -6.10 1.47 -8.59
C GLY A 115 -5.24 1.68 -7.36
N VAL A 116 -5.47 0.86 -6.34
CA VAL A 116 -4.65 0.78 -5.13
C VAL A 116 -4.18 -0.66 -4.93
N ILE A 117 -2.89 -0.85 -4.70
CA ILE A 117 -2.28 -2.15 -4.44
C ILE A 117 -1.83 -2.19 -2.98
N LEU A 118 -2.48 -3.05 -2.19
CA LEU A 118 -2.25 -3.19 -0.77
C LEU A 118 -1.61 -4.54 -0.48
N VAL A 119 -0.32 -4.54 -0.16
CA VAL A 119 0.40 -5.77 0.19
C VAL A 119 0.35 -5.95 1.71
N GLN A 120 -0.41 -6.93 2.19
CA GLN A 120 -0.51 -7.24 3.62
C GLN A 120 -0.80 -5.99 4.48
N PRO A 121 -1.82 -5.15 4.14
CA PRO A 121 -1.98 -3.83 4.75
C PRO A 121 -2.18 -3.91 6.26
N PHE A 122 -1.61 -2.93 6.97
CA PHE A 122 -1.64 -2.87 8.43
C PHE A 122 -2.89 -2.13 8.93
N PHE A 123 -3.96 -2.90 9.09
CA PHE A 123 -5.19 -2.49 9.76
C PHE A 123 -5.29 -3.15 11.15
N GLY A 124 -6.22 -2.67 11.97
CA GLY A 124 -6.39 -3.18 13.33
C GLY A 124 -7.66 -2.69 13.99
N GLY A 125 -7.77 -3.01 15.27
CA GLY A 125 -8.83 -2.60 16.18
C GLY A 125 -8.40 -2.91 17.61
N GLU A 126 -9.16 -2.47 18.61
CA GLU A 126 -8.83 -2.84 19.99
C GLU A 126 -9.01 -4.34 20.24
N GLU A 127 -10.06 -4.92 19.67
CA GLU A 127 -10.27 -6.36 19.71
C GLU A 127 -9.12 -7.13 19.03
N ARG A 128 -8.84 -8.33 19.55
CA ARG A 128 -7.88 -9.24 18.93
C ARG A 128 -8.58 -10.24 18.07
N THR A 129 -8.08 -10.38 16.86
CA THR A 129 -8.50 -11.43 15.94
C THR A 129 -7.91 -12.79 16.32
N GLY A 130 -8.48 -13.86 15.76
CA GLY A 130 -7.97 -15.21 15.99
C GLY A 130 -6.55 -15.38 15.43
N ALA A 131 -6.29 -14.82 14.25
CA ALA A 131 -4.97 -14.80 13.64
C ALA A 131 -3.93 -14.07 14.48
N GLU A 132 -4.26 -12.90 15.05
CA GLU A 132 -3.34 -12.18 15.94
C GLU A 132 -2.86 -13.05 17.09
N VAL A 133 -3.78 -13.72 17.77
CA VAL A 133 -3.46 -14.57 18.93
C VAL A 133 -2.72 -15.83 18.51
N ALA A 134 -3.18 -16.50 17.45
CA ALA A 134 -2.61 -17.78 17.02
C ALA A 134 -1.22 -17.66 16.39
N LEU A 135 -0.94 -16.53 15.73
CA LEU A 135 0.31 -16.28 15.01
C LEU A 135 1.25 -15.32 15.75
N ASP A 136 0.93 -14.90 16.98
CA ASP A 136 1.86 -14.09 17.77
C ASP A 136 3.20 -14.84 17.92
N LYS A 137 4.28 -14.18 17.52
CA LYS A 137 5.66 -14.73 17.50
C LYS A 137 5.87 -15.90 16.53
N ALA A 138 4.88 -16.30 15.73
CA ALA A 138 5.06 -17.29 14.67
C ALA A 138 5.96 -16.75 13.54
N CYS A 139 5.89 -15.44 13.29
CA CYS A 139 6.81 -14.74 12.41
C CYS A 139 7.73 -13.79 13.20
N ARG A 140 8.99 -13.66 12.77
CA ARG A 140 9.93 -12.68 13.34
C ARG A 140 9.71 -11.25 12.84
N SER A 141 8.98 -11.05 11.74
CA SER A 141 8.80 -9.73 11.14
C SER A 141 7.79 -8.87 11.89
N LEU A 142 6.75 -9.46 12.51
CA LEU A 142 5.75 -8.73 13.27
C LEU A 142 5.16 -9.60 14.40
N SER A 143 4.94 -8.99 15.56
CA SER A 143 4.31 -9.58 16.74
C SER A 143 3.25 -8.63 17.30
N ILE A 144 2.37 -9.11 18.18
CA ILE A 144 1.37 -8.27 18.85
C ILE A 144 2.06 -7.11 19.59
N ALA A 145 3.12 -7.40 20.35
CA ALA A 145 3.83 -6.37 21.12
C ALA A 145 4.45 -5.29 20.23
N ALA A 146 4.98 -5.69 19.07
CA ALA A 146 5.50 -4.73 18.08
C ALA A 146 4.35 -3.92 17.45
N ALA A 147 3.26 -4.57 17.05
CA ALA A 147 2.07 -3.92 16.49
C ALA A 147 1.48 -2.87 17.46
N ASP A 148 1.36 -3.21 18.74
CA ASP A 148 0.86 -2.31 19.79
C ASP A 148 1.78 -1.12 20.02
N TYR A 149 3.10 -1.37 20.01
CA TYR A 149 4.08 -0.30 20.06
C TYR A 149 3.91 0.64 18.87
N TYR A 150 3.80 0.10 17.66
CA TYR A 150 3.63 0.87 16.45
C TYR A 150 2.34 1.71 16.46
N TRP A 151 1.20 1.14 16.88
CA TRP A 151 -0.06 1.89 16.97
C TRP A 151 0.03 3.01 17.98
N ARG A 152 0.60 2.76 19.17
CA ARG A 152 0.77 3.80 20.19
C ARG A 152 1.66 4.95 19.72
N GLU A 153 2.71 4.67 18.94
CA GLU A 153 3.58 5.73 18.41
C GLU A 153 2.95 6.47 17.24
N PHE A 154 2.11 5.83 16.43
CA PHE A 154 1.51 6.41 15.24
C PHE A 154 0.23 7.21 15.52
N LEU A 155 -0.66 6.72 16.37
CA LEU A 155 -1.96 7.33 16.63
C LEU A 155 -1.84 8.65 17.42
N PRO A 156 -2.88 9.51 17.39
CA PRO A 156 -2.98 10.65 18.30
C PRO A 156 -2.81 10.20 19.75
N GLU A 157 -2.24 11.07 20.58
CA GLU A 157 -2.07 10.76 22.00
C GLU A 157 -3.43 10.52 22.67
N GLY A 158 -3.56 9.41 23.40
CA GLY A 158 -4.81 8.99 24.03
C GLY A 158 -5.80 8.26 23.11
N ALA A 159 -5.54 8.17 21.82
CA ALA A 159 -6.37 7.37 20.91
C ALA A 159 -6.10 5.86 21.08
N THR A 160 -7.15 5.06 20.89
CA THR A 160 -7.09 3.60 20.85
C THR A 160 -7.01 3.12 19.39
N ARG A 161 -6.79 1.82 19.19
CA ARG A 161 -6.79 1.19 17.86
C ARG A 161 -8.17 1.14 17.21
N ASP A 162 -9.24 1.56 17.88
CA ASP A 162 -10.54 1.80 17.24
C ASP A 162 -10.61 3.16 16.53
N HIS A 163 -9.56 3.97 16.61
CA HIS A 163 -9.42 5.17 15.79
C HIS A 163 -9.42 4.80 14.30
N ALA A 164 -10.09 5.60 13.45
CA ALA A 164 -10.29 5.34 12.02
C ALA A 164 -9.00 5.14 11.20
N ALA A 165 -7.86 5.59 11.72
CA ALA A 165 -6.55 5.33 11.11
C ALA A 165 -6.15 3.84 11.16
N ALA A 166 -6.57 3.13 12.20
CA ALA A 166 -6.32 1.70 12.42
C ALA A 166 -7.53 0.84 12.00
N HIS A 167 -8.72 1.19 12.50
CA HIS A 167 -9.95 0.44 12.33
C HIS A 167 -10.75 0.94 11.12
N VAL A 168 -10.29 0.58 9.93
CA VAL A 168 -10.90 0.98 8.64
C VAL A 168 -12.18 0.19 8.28
N CYS A 169 -12.53 -0.80 9.11
CA CYS A 169 -13.65 -1.72 8.90
C CYS A 169 -14.80 -1.52 9.89
N ALA A 170 -14.77 -0.45 10.70
CA ALA A 170 -15.86 -0.12 11.62
C ALA A 170 -17.19 0.05 10.86
N GLU A 171 -18.32 -0.22 11.51
CA GLU A 171 -19.65 -0.15 10.88
C GLU A 171 -19.94 1.23 10.26
N ASP A 172 -19.48 2.29 10.93
CA ASP A 172 -19.61 3.69 10.53
C ASP A 172 -18.44 4.20 9.68
N ALA A 173 -17.46 3.34 9.34
CA ALA A 173 -16.35 3.75 8.50
C ALA A 173 -16.89 4.17 7.12
N GLU A 174 -16.53 5.34 6.63
CA GLU A 174 -16.92 5.78 5.29
C GLU A 174 -15.88 5.36 4.26
N VAL A 175 -16.32 5.10 3.02
CA VAL A 175 -15.43 4.89 1.87
C VAL A 175 -15.85 5.86 0.78
N ALA A 176 -14.91 6.65 0.26
CA ALA A 176 -15.19 7.69 -0.71
C ALA A 176 -15.88 7.09 -1.95
N GLU A 177 -16.85 7.78 -2.52
CA GLU A 177 -17.50 7.33 -3.75
C GLU A 177 -16.48 7.15 -4.89
N SER A 178 -15.49 8.04 -4.95
CA SER A 178 -14.37 8.01 -5.90
C SER A 178 -13.26 7.00 -5.54
N PHE A 179 -13.41 6.24 -4.45
CA PHE A 179 -12.38 5.28 -4.04
C PHE A 179 -12.12 4.26 -5.17
N PRO A 180 -10.85 4.08 -5.58
CA PRO A 180 -10.50 3.30 -6.76
C PRO A 180 -10.65 1.78 -6.52
N PRO A 181 -10.65 0.96 -7.59
CA PRO A 181 -10.45 -0.48 -7.48
C PRO A 181 -9.21 -0.81 -6.65
N VAL A 182 -9.26 -1.90 -5.87
CA VAL A 182 -8.16 -2.28 -4.99
C VAL A 182 -7.79 -3.75 -5.14
N MET A 183 -6.50 -4.01 -5.21
CA MET A 183 -5.93 -5.33 -5.01
C MET A 183 -5.42 -5.43 -3.57
N VAL A 184 -5.83 -6.48 -2.86
CA VAL A 184 -5.36 -6.79 -1.51
C VAL A 184 -4.64 -8.12 -1.53
N MET A 185 -3.37 -8.13 -1.14
CA MET A 185 -2.61 -9.35 -0.94
C MET A 185 -2.62 -9.75 0.53
N ILE A 186 -2.95 -11.01 0.80
CA ILE A 186 -3.08 -11.61 2.13
C ILE A 186 -2.15 -12.81 2.22
N SER A 187 -1.49 -13.01 3.36
CA SER A 187 -0.64 -14.18 3.59
C SER A 187 -1.10 -15.01 4.78
N GLY A 188 -0.94 -16.32 4.71
CA GLY A 188 -1.51 -17.22 5.71
C GLY A 188 -0.77 -17.21 7.06
N PHE A 189 0.52 -16.91 7.07
CA PHE A 189 1.34 -16.70 8.28
C PHE A 189 1.57 -15.21 8.58
N ASP A 190 0.55 -14.40 8.34
CA ASP A 190 0.47 -12.99 8.74
C ASP A 190 -0.53 -12.82 9.89
N LEU A 191 -0.10 -12.21 11.01
CA LEU A 191 -1.01 -11.91 12.12
C LEU A 191 -2.12 -10.92 11.75
N LEU A 192 -1.95 -10.14 10.68
CA LEU A 192 -2.90 -9.13 10.23
C LEU A 192 -3.98 -9.68 9.29
N LYS A 193 -3.90 -10.96 8.88
CA LYS A 193 -4.74 -11.52 7.82
C LYS A 193 -6.25 -11.42 8.09
N ASP A 194 -6.67 -11.55 9.35
CA ASP A 194 -8.10 -11.43 9.70
C ASP A 194 -8.59 -9.99 9.54
N TRP A 195 -7.76 -8.99 9.87
CA TRP A 195 -8.07 -7.58 9.61
C TRP A 195 -8.11 -7.27 8.11
N GLN A 196 -7.19 -7.86 7.33
CA GLN A 196 -7.15 -7.72 5.87
C GLN A 196 -8.40 -8.33 5.22
N ALA A 197 -8.82 -9.52 5.66
CA ALA A 197 -10.04 -10.18 5.19
C ALA A 197 -11.29 -9.36 5.54
N ARG A 198 -11.38 -8.83 6.76
CA ARG A 198 -12.48 -7.94 7.16
C ARG A 198 -12.54 -6.66 6.31
N TYR A 199 -11.38 -6.10 5.97
CA TYR A 199 -11.31 -4.94 5.09
C TYR A 199 -11.82 -5.23 3.68
N VAL A 200 -11.45 -6.38 3.11
CA VAL A 200 -11.97 -6.85 1.82
C VAL A 200 -13.49 -6.93 1.86
N GLU A 201 -14.06 -7.57 2.88
CA GLU A 201 -15.51 -7.71 3.02
C GLU A 201 -16.22 -6.36 3.25
N ALA A 202 -15.63 -5.48 4.06
CA ALA A 202 -16.16 -4.13 4.27
C ALA A 202 -16.21 -3.31 2.97
N LEU A 203 -15.20 -3.41 2.12
CA LEU A 203 -15.18 -2.73 0.82
C LEU A 203 -16.17 -3.33 -0.18
N ARG A 204 -16.24 -4.66 -0.26
CA ARG A 204 -17.21 -5.37 -1.11
C ARG A 204 -18.64 -5.04 -0.71
N GLY A 205 -18.93 -5.01 0.60
CA GLY A 205 -20.22 -4.59 1.14
C GLY A 205 -20.61 -3.15 0.75
N LYS A 206 -19.62 -2.29 0.48
CA LYS A 206 -19.81 -0.91 -0.01
C LYS A 206 -19.75 -0.80 -1.54
N GLY A 207 -19.80 -1.92 -2.26
CA GLY A 207 -19.82 -1.97 -3.72
C GLY A 207 -18.50 -1.60 -4.39
N LYS A 208 -17.37 -1.64 -3.68
CA LYS A 208 -16.05 -1.34 -4.26
C LYS A 208 -15.46 -2.58 -4.94
N PRO A 209 -14.83 -2.44 -6.13
CA PRO A 209 -14.14 -3.56 -6.76
C PRO A 209 -12.91 -3.97 -5.96
N VAL A 210 -12.85 -5.24 -5.53
CA VAL A 210 -11.73 -5.79 -4.76
C VAL A 210 -11.23 -7.09 -5.38
N LYS A 211 -9.97 -7.09 -5.83
CA LYS A 211 -9.21 -8.30 -6.18
C LYS A 211 -8.45 -8.76 -4.93
N VAL A 212 -8.52 -10.05 -4.62
CA VAL A 212 -7.76 -10.65 -3.51
C VAL A 212 -6.74 -11.61 -4.08
N VAL A 213 -5.50 -11.51 -3.62
CA VAL A 213 -4.42 -12.44 -3.95
C VAL A 213 -3.93 -13.06 -2.64
N GLU A 214 -3.94 -14.38 -2.55
CA GLU A 214 -3.62 -15.08 -1.30
C GLU A 214 -2.38 -15.94 -1.47
N TYR A 215 -1.47 -15.84 -0.50
CA TYR A 215 -0.29 -16.70 -0.37
C TYR A 215 -0.37 -17.46 0.97
N PRO A 216 -0.99 -18.65 0.99
CA PRO A 216 -1.31 -19.37 2.24
C PRO A 216 -0.07 -19.72 3.08
N ASP A 217 1.08 -19.96 2.43
CA ASP A 217 2.30 -20.39 3.10
C ASP A 217 3.29 -19.24 3.36
N ALA A 218 2.96 -18.02 2.92
CA ALA A 218 3.85 -16.89 3.04
C ALA A 218 3.74 -16.17 4.40
N ILE A 219 4.85 -15.53 4.79
CA ILE A 219 4.97 -14.74 6.02
C ILE A 219 4.72 -13.25 5.76
N HIS A 220 4.45 -12.48 6.82
CA HIS A 220 4.39 -11.02 6.73
C HIS A 220 5.71 -10.43 6.18
N SER A 221 5.60 -9.55 5.20
CA SER A 221 6.67 -8.89 4.44
C SER A 221 7.55 -9.82 3.58
N PHE A 222 7.09 -11.00 3.16
CA PHE A 222 7.93 -11.93 2.37
C PHE A 222 8.49 -11.30 1.06
N HIS A 223 7.73 -10.38 0.45
CA HIS A 223 8.04 -9.75 -0.84
C HIS A 223 9.33 -8.89 -0.84
N VAL A 224 9.88 -8.56 0.34
CA VAL A 224 11.16 -7.85 0.44
C VAL A 224 12.36 -8.79 0.29
N PHE A 225 12.14 -10.11 0.33
CA PHE A 225 13.15 -11.16 0.19
C PHE A 225 13.06 -11.75 -1.23
N PRO A 226 13.94 -11.33 -2.16
CA PRO A 226 13.90 -11.80 -3.54
C PRO A 226 14.18 -13.31 -3.69
N GLU A 227 14.73 -13.95 -2.65
CA GLU A 227 15.02 -15.39 -2.62
C GLU A 227 13.77 -16.25 -2.39
N ILE A 228 12.65 -15.65 -1.96
CA ILE A 228 11.36 -16.35 -1.79
C ILE A 228 10.66 -16.42 -3.15
N ALA A 229 10.29 -17.63 -3.60
CA ALA A 229 9.70 -17.87 -4.91
C ALA A 229 8.41 -17.04 -5.14
N ASP A 230 7.53 -17.02 -4.14
CA ASP A 230 6.28 -16.24 -4.14
C ASP A 230 6.50 -14.75 -4.42
N THR A 231 7.69 -14.20 -4.15
CA THR A 231 8.02 -12.80 -4.47
C THR A 231 7.98 -12.55 -5.98
N GLY A 232 8.40 -13.52 -6.80
CA GLY A 232 8.28 -13.44 -8.25
C GLY A 232 6.83 -13.46 -8.71
N GLU A 233 6.05 -14.40 -8.18
CA GLU A 233 4.63 -14.55 -8.51
C GLU A 233 3.81 -13.32 -8.12
N LEU A 234 4.10 -12.72 -6.96
CA LEU A 234 3.45 -11.47 -6.55
C LEU A 234 3.71 -10.34 -7.55
N LEU A 235 4.93 -10.24 -8.06
CA LEU A 235 5.28 -9.21 -9.02
C LEU A 235 4.60 -9.44 -10.37
N GLU A 236 4.36 -10.70 -10.76
CA GLU A 236 3.56 -11.04 -11.94
C GLU A 236 2.09 -10.65 -11.74
N GLU A 237 1.51 -10.92 -10.58
CA GLU A 237 0.14 -10.49 -10.24
C GLU A 237 -0.01 -8.97 -10.26
N VAL A 238 0.98 -8.28 -9.68
CA VAL A 238 1.09 -6.83 -9.73
C VAL A 238 1.21 -6.36 -11.19
N PHE A 239 2.05 -6.99 -12.01
CA PHE A 239 2.19 -6.67 -13.42
C PHE A 239 0.87 -6.80 -14.19
N ILE A 240 0.13 -7.90 -13.98
CA ILE A 240 -1.19 -8.11 -14.60
C ILE A 240 -2.15 -6.99 -14.23
N GLU A 241 -2.13 -6.52 -12.98
CA GLU A 241 -2.99 -5.40 -12.54
C GLU A 241 -2.57 -4.06 -13.17
N PHE A 242 -1.29 -3.91 -13.53
CA PHE A 242 -0.74 -2.70 -14.15
C PHE A 242 -0.87 -2.63 -15.68
N THR A 243 -1.28 -3.71 -16.37
CA THR A 243 -1.36 -3.80 -17.85
C THR A 243 -2.76 -3.97 -18.39
#